data_AF-A0A3E0QPC0-F1
#
_entry.id   AF-A0A3E0QPC0-F1
#
_cell.length_a   1.000
_cell.length_b   1.000
_cell.length_c   1.000
_cell.angle_alpha   90.00
_cell.angle_beta   90.00
_cell.angle_gamma   90.00
#
_symmetry.space_group_name_H-M   'P 1'
#
loop_
_entity.id
_entity.type
_entity.pdbx_description
1 polymer ?
#
loop_
_entity_poly.entity_id
_entity_poly.type
_entity_poly.pdbx_seq_one_letter_code
_entity_poly.pdbx_strand_id
1 'polypeptide(L)' 'MKRGKPLTLEEVKELADKWFPIFDEVHSRLPDWASVEDTLKVMEHLSKLAGAEIAEKESEAAKFFYYRGTGWPEN' A
#
# COMPACT_ATOMS: atom_id res chain seq x y z
N MET A 1 -17.02 -5.67 6.20
CA MET A 1 -17.82 -5.88 4.98
C MET A 1 -18.91 -6.90 5.25
N LYS A 2 -20.19 -6.56 5.06
CA LYS A 2 -21.29 -7.54 5.16
C LYS A 2 -21.13 -8.56 4.03
N ARG A 3 -20.68 -9.78 4.37
CA ARG A 3 -20.51 -10.88 3.42
C ARG A 3 -21.86 -11.18 2.76
N GLY A 4 -21.95 -11.05 1.44
CA GLY A 4 -23.05 -11.61 0.64
C GLY A 4 -23.91 -10.63 -0.17
N LYS A 5 -23.72 -9.31 -0.10
CA LYS A 5 -24.36 -8.40 -1.06
C LYS A 5 -23.42 -8.17 -2.24
N PRO A 6 -23.86 -8.40 -3.50
CA PRO A 6 -23.14 -7.90 -4.66
C PRO A 6 -22.95 -6.39 -4.56
N LEU A 7 -21.80 -5.90 -5.01
CA LEU A 7 -21.57 -4.47 -5.13
C LEU A 7 -22.54 -3.89 -6.18
N THR A 8 -23.11 -2.74 -5.87
CA THR A 8 -23.82 -1.90 -6.82
C THR A 8 -22.83 -1.26 -7.80
N LEU A 9 -23.34 -0.78 -8.94
CA LEU A 9 -22.50 -0.08 -9.92
C LEU A 9 -21.84 1.16 -9.31
N GLU A 10 -22.59 1.92 -8.50
CA GLU A 10 -22.08 3.09 -7.79
C GLU A 10 -20.95 2.73 -6.82
N GLU A 11 -21.08 1.65 -6.04
CA GLU A 11 -19.99 1.19 -5.17
C GLU A 11 -18.74 0.77 -5.96
N VAL A 12 -18.92 0.15 -7.15
CA VAL A 12 -17.79 -0.18 -8.03
C VAL A 12 -17.11 1.09 -8.55
N LYS A 13 -17.86 2.11 -8.97
CA LYS A 13 -17.31 3.40 -9.43
C LYS A 13 -16.53 4.08 -8.32
N GLU A 14 -17.05 4.13 -7.10
CA GLU A 14 -16.36 4.74 -5.95
C GLU A 14 -15.05 4.03 -5.60
N LEU A 15 -14.99 2.70 -5.78
CA LEU A 15 -13.76 1.94 -5.60
C LEU A 15 -12.79 2.17 -6.76
N ALA A 16 -13.30 2.25 -7.99
CA ALA A 16 -12.54 2.52 -9.20
C ALA A 16 -11.84 3.90 -9.11
N ASP A 17 -12.55 4.94 -8.67
CA ASP A 17 -12.01 6.30 -8.51
C ASP A 17 -10.84 6.36 -7.53
N LYS A 18 -10.77 5.43 -6.57
CA LYS A 18 -9.66 5.30 -5.62
C LYS A 18 -8.53 4.44 -6.16
N TRP A 19 -8.87 3.39 -6.91
CA TRP A 19 -7.91 2.36 -7.32
C TRP A 19 -7.18 2.71 -8.62
N PHE A 20 -7.89 3.20 -9.63
CA PHE A 20 -7.29 3.48 -10.95
C PHE A 20 -6.18 4.53 -10.91
N PRO A 21 -6.24 5.64 -10.13
CA PRO A 21 -5.12 6.56 -10.05
C PRO A 21 -3.81 5.90 -9.59
N ILE A 22 -3.90 4.91 -8.70
CA ILE A 22 -2.73 4.16 -8.21
C ILE A 22 -2.25 3.19 -9.29
N PHE A 23 -3.19 2.51 -9.96
CA PHE A 23 -2.87 1.63 -11.07
C PHE A 23 -2.20 2.39 -12.23
N ASP A 24 -2.74 3.54 -12.62
CA ASP A 24 -2.27 4.37 -13.73
C ASP A 24 -0.87 4.92 -13.47
N GLU A 25 -0.57 5.31 -12.23
CA GLU A 25 0.79 5.73 -11.82
C GLU A 25 1.82 4.61 -12.02
N VAL A 26 1.43 3.36 -11.74
CA VAL A 26 2.33 2.21 -11.94
C VAL A 26 2.39 1.81 -13.41
N HIS A 27 1.25 1.72 -14.10
CA HIS A 27 1.14 1.34 -15.51
C HIS A 27 1.90 2.31 -16.41
N SER A 28 1.79 3.62 -16.16
CA SER A 28 2.47 4.67 -16.95
C SER A 28 4.01 4.62 -16.87
N ARG A 29 4.57 3.88 -15.93
CA ARG A 29 6.02 3.67 -15.77
C ARG A 29 6.51 2.37 -16.42
N LEU A 30 5.58 1.54 -16.91
CA LEU A 30 5.89 0.29 -17.59
C LEU A 30 6.02 0.52 -19.11
N PRO A 31 6.68 -0.40 -19.82
CA PRO A 31 6.71 -0.36 -21.28
C PRO A 31 5.31 -0.43 -21.89
N ASP A 32 5.11 0.16 -23.07
CA ASP A 32 3.80 0.22 -23.75
C ASP A 32 3.14 -1.16 -24.00
N TRP A 33 3.92 -2.23 -24.06
CA TRP A 33 3.44 -3.60 -24.25
C TRP A 33 3.03 -4.29 -22.94
N ALA A 34 3.23 -3.65 -21.78
CA ALA A 34 2.93 -4.23 -20.48
C ALA A 34 1.42 -4.40 -20.29
N SER A 35 1.03 -5.60 -19.87
CA SER A 35 -0.37 -5.94 -19.62
C SER A 35 -0.86 -5.44 -18.26
N VAL A 36 -2.18 -5.49 -18.06
CA VAL A 36 -2.79 -5.29 -16.74
C VAL A 36 -2.21 -6.27 -15.72
N GLU A 37 -1.99 -7.53 -16.11
CA GLU A 37 -1.44 -8.55 -15.22
C GLU A 37 0.00 -8.24 -14.81
N ASP A 38 0.83 -7.76 -15.74
CA ASP A 38 2.21 -7.35 -15.45
C ASP A 38 2.23 -6.19 -14.45
N THR A 39 1.29 -5.25 -14.61
CA THR A 39 1.14 -4.10 -13.71
C THR A 39 0.74 -4.54 -12.31
N LEU A 40 -0.23 -5.44 -12.20
CA LEU A 40 -0.67 -5.98 -10.91
C LEU A 40 0.47 -6.72 -10.19
N LYS A 41 1.32 -7.46 -10.92
CA LYS A 41 2.51 -8.10 -10.35
C LYS A 41 3.49 -7.06 -9.80
N VAL A 42 3.76 -6.00 -10.55
CA VAL A 42 4.62 -4.89 -10.08
C VAL A 42 4.04 -4.22 -8.84
N MET A 43 2.72 -3.98 -8.80
CA MET A 43 2.03 -3.45 -7.61
C MET A 43 2.16 -4.37 -6.39
N GLU A 44 2.12 -5.70 -6.56
CA GLU A 44 2.36 -6.65 -5.48
C GLU A 44 3.80 -6.53 -4.92
N HIS A 45 4.79 -6.40 -5.80
CA HIS A 45 6.18 -6.18 -5.40
C HIS A 45 6.36 -4.84 -4.67
N LEU A 46 5.76 -3.76 -5.17
CA LEU A 46 5.76 -2.45 -4.51
C LEU A 46 5.12 -2.51 -3.13
N SER A 47 4.02 -3.25 -2.97
CA SER A 47 3.34 -3.39 -1.68
C SER A 47 4.23 -4.09 -0.64
N LYS A 48 4.99 -5.11 -1.05
CA LYS A 48 5.97 -5.79 -0.18
C LYS A 48 7.11 -4.86 0.22
N LEU A 49 7.63 -4.07 -0.72
CA LEU A 49 8.67 -3.08 -0.44
C LEU A 49 8.16 -1.97 0.51
N ALA A 50 6.97 -1.45 0.26
CA ALA A 50 6.35 -0.43 1.12
C ALA A 50 6.18 -0.92 2.55
N GLY A 51 5.72 -2.17 2.75
CA GLY A 51 5.63 -2.78 4.07
C GLY A 51 6.98 -2.88 4.79
N ALA A 52 8.04 -3.25 4.07
CA ALA A 52 9.40 -3.31 4.61
C ALA A 52 9.93 -1.92 5.00
N GLU A 53 9.76 -0.92 4.13
CA GLU A 53 10.15 0.47 4.37
C GLU A 53 9.42 1.11 5.56
N ILE A 54 8.12 0.83 5.71
CA ILE A 54 7.34 1.29 6.86
C ILE A 54 7.87 0.64 8.14
N ALA A 55 8.08 -0.68 8.15
CA ALA A 55 8.62 -1.38 9.30
C ALA A 55 10.02 -0.89 9.67
N GLU A 56 10.88 -0.60 8.69
CA GLU A 56 12.20 -0.03 8.90
C GLU A 56 12.11 1.36 9.55
N LYS A 57 11.30 2.27 9.00
CA LYS A 57 11.08 3.60 9.58
C LYS A 57 10.52 3.56 11.00
N GLU A 58 9.60 2.64 11.28
CA GLU A 58 9.07 2.42 12.63
C GLU A 58 10.16 1.91 13.57
N SER A 59 11.02 1.00 13.11
CA SER A 59 12.16 0.48 13.88
C SER A 59 13.20 1.56 14.17
N GLU A 60 13.49 2.42 13.20
CA GLU A 60 14.39 3.56 13.37
C GLU A 60 13.80 4.56 14.36
N ALA A 61 12.52 4.92 14.21
CA ALA A 61 11.82 5.80 15.16
C ALA A 61 11.84 5.23 16.59
N ALA A 62 11.61 3.93 16.75
CA ALA A 62 11.70 3.24 18.04
C ALA A 62 13.13 3.28 18.60
N LYS A 63 14.14 3.08 17.76
CA LYS A 63 15.57 3.18 18.12
C LYS A 63 15.94 4.61 18.52
N PHE A 64 15.47 5.62 17.79
CA PHE A 64 15.64 7.04 18.11
C PHE A 64 15.02 7.37 19.48
N PHE A 65 13.85 6.82 19.80
CA PHE A 65 13.20 7.01 21.10
C PHE A 65 13.97 6.32 22.25
N TYR A 66 14.44 5.09 22.03
CA TYR A 66 15.26 4.34 22.99
C TYR A 66 16.55 5.09 23.36
N TYR A 67 17.25 5.68 22.39
CA TYR A 67 18.51 6.41 22.64
C TYR A 67 18.33 7.83 23.16
N ARG A 68 17.13 8.44 23.06
CA ARG A 68 16.85 9.78 23.61
C ARG A 68 16.39 9.79 25.08
N GLY A 69 16.34 8.64 25.75
CA GLY A 69 16.19 8.57 27.21
C GLY A 69 14.80 8.87 27.75
N THR A 70 13.76 8.88 26.92
CA THR A 70 12.38 8.79 27.38
C THR A 70 12.03 7.32 27.44
N GLY A 71 12.33 6.64 28.56
CA GLY A 71 11.98 5.23 28.74
C GLY A 71 10.50 4.99 28.43
N TRP A 72 10.18 3.89 27.74
CA TRP A 72 8.81 3.37 27.73
C TRP A 72 8.37 3.22 29.19
N PRO A 73 7.19 3.71 29.60
CA PRO A 73 6.75 3.58 30.98
C PRO A 73 6.64 2.09 31.29
N GLU A 74 7.54 1.60 32.15
CA GLU A 74 7.49 0.25 32.68
C GLU A 74 6.14 0.06 33.38
N ASN A 75 5.39 -0.96 32.95
CA ASN A 75 4.16 -1.43 33.57
C ASN A 75 4.46 -2.64 34.47
#